data_AF-A0A0R2TLI0-F1
#
_entry.id   AF-A0A0R2TLI0-F1
#
_cell.length_a   1.000
_cell.length_b   1.000
_cell.length_c   1.000
_cell.angle_alpha   90.00
_cell.angle_beta   90.00
_cell.angle_gamma   90.00
#
_symmetry.space_group_name_H-M   'P 1'
#
loop_
_entity.id
_entity.type
_entity.pdbx_description
1 polymer ?
#
loop_
_entity_poly.entity_id
_entity_poly.type
_entity_poly.pdbx_seq_one_letter_code
_entity_poly.pdbx_strand_id
1 'polypeptide(L)'
;MIKKVNILNKKAKFEYELLDQYSAGIVLTGTEIKSIRDGKTSISDSFCEFNDLGELFIINMFIDEYLFGNQFNHQTRSQRKLLLNKNELKKLLKEVRNTGLTII
;
A
#
# COMPACT_ATOMS: atom_id res chain seq x y z
N MET A 1 -8.82 16.12 -16.35
CA MET A 1 -8.94 16.15 -14.87
C MET A 1 -7.58 15.80 -14.28
N ILE A 2 -6.98 16.71 -13.52
CA ILE A 2 -5.72 16.45 -12.82
C ILE A 2 -6.05 15.58 -11.61
N LYS A 3 -5.53 14.34 -11.54
CA LYS A 3 -5.64 13.50 -10.34
C LYS A 3 -4.83 14.17 -9.23
N LYS A 4 -5.51 14.81 -8.28
CA LYS A 4 -4.87 15.38 -7.10
C LYS A 4 -4.33 14.23 -6.24
N VAL A 5 -3.00 14.13 -6.13
CA VAL A 5 -2.35 13.14 -5.28
C VAL A 5 -2.36 13.67 -3.85
N ASN A 6 -3.12 13.03 -2.97
CA ASN A 6 -3.29 13.50 -1.60
C ASN A 6 -2.21 12.98 -0.65
N ILE A 7 -1.64 11.80 -0.94
CA ILE A 7 -0.72 11.10 -0.04
C ILE A 7 0.50 10.67 -0.86
N LEU A 8 1.70 11.02 -0.39
CA LEU A 8 2.98 10.72 -1.04
C LEU A 8 3.99 10.29 0.00
N ASN A 9 4.66 9.16 -0.23
CA ASN A 9 5.83 8.79 0.56
C ASN A 9 7.05 9.57 0.04
N LYS A 10 7.33 10.72 0.66
CA LYS A 10 8.52 11.51 0.31
C LYS A 10 9.81 10.80 0.71
N LYS A 11 9.80 10.07 1.84
CA LYS A 11 10.96 9.36 2.41
C LYS A 11 11.49 8.29 1.45
N ALA A 12 10.59 7.55 0.79
CA ALA A 12 10.97 6.54 -0.21
C ALA A 12 11.88 7.09 -1.32
N LYS A 13 11.63 8.32 -1.80
CA LYS A 13 12.45 8.96 -2.85
C LYS A 13 13.83 9.41 -2.37
N PHE A 14 14.02 9.58 -1.07
CA PHE A 14 15.29 9.99 -0.49
C PHE A 14 16.15 8.80 -0.07
N GLU A 15 15.53 7.74 0.45
CA GLU A 15 16.23 6.57 0.98
C GLU A 15 16.48 5.48 -0.07
N TYR A 16 15.66 5.42 -1.12
CA TYR A 16 15.72 4.38 -2.13
C TYR A 16 15.84 4.95 -3.54
N GLU A 17 16.53 4.20 -4.40
CA GLU A 17 16.54 4.46 -5.83
C GLU A 17 15.32 3.77 -6.47
N LEU A 18 14.44 4.56 -7.09
CA LEU A 18 13.24 4.06 -7.75
C LEU A 18 13.59 3.59 -9.18
N LEU A 19 13.58 2.28 -9.38
CA LEU A 19 13.88 1.64 -10.67
C LEU A 19 12.63 1.61 -11.58
N ASP A 20 11.60 0.88 -11.15
CA ASP A 20 10.35 0.67 -11.88
C ASP A 20 9.15 1.19 -11.05
N GLN A 21 8.12 1.69 -11.74
CA GLN A 21 6.86 2.15 -11.11
C GLN A 21 5.68 1.34 -11.62
N TYR A 22 4.86 0.86 -10.68
CA TYR A 22 3.67 0.05 -10.96
C TYR A 22 2.41 0.74 -10.42
N SER A 23 1.29 0.53 -11.12
CA SER A 23 -0.03 0.98 -10.64
C SER A 23 -0.82 -0.22 -10.15
N ALA A 24 -1.23 -0.19 -8.89
CA ALA A 24 -2.02 -1.24 -8.26
C ALA A 24 -3.35 -0.70 -7.71
N GLY A 25 -4.38 -1.52 -7.74
CA GLY A 25 -5.55 -1.32 -6.90
C GLY A 25 -5.26 -1.76 -5.46
N ILE A 26 -5.92 -1.15 -4.48
CA ILE A 26 -5.85 -1.57 -3.07
C ILE A 26 -7.25 -1.95 -2.60
N VAL A 27 -7.35 -3.07 -1.87
CA VAL A 27 -8.59 -3.49 -1.22
C VAL A 27 -8.71 -2.76 0.10
N LEU A 28 -9.77 -1.96 0.24
CA LEU A 28 -10.06 -1.15 1.42
C LEU A 28 -11.48 -1.41 1.93
N THR A 29 -11.66 -1.19 3.21
CA THR A 29 -12.96 -1.19 3.88
C THR A 29 -13.61 0.19 3.84
N GLY A 30 -14.93 0.26 4.03
CA GLY A 30 -15.69 1.51 3.92
C GLY A 30 -15.23 2.62 4.88
N THR A 31 -14.78 2.25 6.09
CA THR A 31 -14.30 3.21 7.09
C THR A 31 -12.90 3.74 6.74
N GLU A 32 -12.02 2.92 6.14
CA GLU A 32 -10.70 3.35 5.66
C GLU A 32 -10.82 4.37 4.52
N ILE A 33 -11.77 4.17 3.61
CA ILE A 33 -12.02 5.10 2.51
C ILE A 33 -12.36 6.50 3.04
N LYS A 34 -13.08 6.59 4.17
CA LYS A 34 -13.42 7.86 4.82
C LYS A 34 -12.16 8.53 5.40
N SER A 35 -11.37 7.79 6.18
CA SER A 35 -10.12 8.31 6.77
C SER A 35 -9.10 8.77 5.72
N ILE A 36 -8.95 8.02 4.62
CA ILE A 36 -8.05 8.40 3.50
C ILE A 36 -8.54 9.69 2.83
N ARG A 37 -9.86 9.85 2.67
CA ARG A 37 -10.44 11.06 2.07
C ARG A 37 -10.17 12.30 2.93
N ASP A 38 -10.17 12.12 4.25
CA ASP A 38 -9.82 13.16 5.22
C ASP A 38 -8.29 13.39 5.32
N GLY A 39 -7.48 12.63 4.58
CA GLY A 39 -6.02 12.74 4.55
C GLY A 39 -5.33 12.14 5.78
N LYS A 40 -6.05 11.40 6.63
CA LYS A 40 -5.52 10.78 7.84
C LYS A 40 -4.90 9.42 7.55
N THR A 41 -3.83 9.41 6.75
CA THR A 41 -3.15 8.18 6.35
C THR A 41 -1.67 8.46 6.18
N SER A 42 -0.84 7.53 6.65
CA SER A 42 0.61 7.56 6.50
C SER A 42 1.12 6.26 5.90
N ILE A 43 1.98 6.39 4.89
CA ILE A 43 2.66 5.29 4.17
C ILE A 43 4.18 5.41 4.28
N SER A 44 4.69 6.20 5.24
CA SER A 44 6.12 6.50 5.33
C SER A 44 6.98 5.27 5.59
N ASP A 45 6.50 4.34 6.41
CA ASP A 45 7.23 3.14 6.83
C ASP A 45 6.54 1.85 6.34
N SER A 46 5.67 1.95 5.33
CA SER A 46 5.01 0.79 4.74
C SER A 46 5.87 0.16 3.67
N PHE A 47 5.80 -1.17 3.56
CA PHE A 47 6.45 -1.96 2.53
C PHE A 47 5.48 -3.02 2.01
N CYS A 48 5.75 -3.57 0.84
CA CYS A 48 4.94 -4.65 0.28
C CYS A 48 5.63 -6.00 0.43
N GLU A 49 4.85 -7.02 0.80
CA GLU A 49 5.30 -8.39 0.97
C GLU A 49 4.40 -9.35 0.19
N PHE A 50 5.00 -10.42 -0.33
CA PHE A 50 4.28 -11.51 -0.98
C PHE A 50 3.89 -12.57 0.05
N ASN A 51 2.63 -12.99 0.03
CA ASN A 51 2.19 -14.16 0.77
C ASN A 51 2.57 -15.47 0.03
N ASP A 52 2.48 -16.60 0.71
CA ASP A 52 2.80 -17.95 0.18
C ASP A 52 2.01 -18.28 -1.10
N LEU A 53 0.82 -17.72 -1.24
CA LEU A 53 -0.06 -17.89 -2.40
C LEU A 53 0.31 -17.00 -3.61
N GLY A 54 1.37 -16.18 -3.50
CA GLY A 54 1.82 -15.27 -4.56
C GLY A 54 0.99 -13.98 -4.71
N GLU A 55 0.23 -13.64 -3.67
CA GLU A 55 -0.53 -12.38 -3.59
C GLU A 55 0.31 -11.30 -2.91
N LEU A 56 0.17 -10.05 -3.36
CA LEU A 56 0.91 -8.92 -2.81
C LEU A 56 0.08 -8.18 -1.77
N PHE A 57 0.67 -7.91 -0.61
CA PHE A 57 0.05 -7.15 0.46
C PHE A 57 0.94 -5.97 0.83
N ILE A 58 0.32 -4.83 1.15
CA ILE A 58 1.01 -3.73 1.82
C ILE A 58 0.92 -3.92 3.33
N ILE A 59 2.05 -3.81 3.99
CA ILE A 59 2.24 -3.99 5.43
C ILE A 59 2.66 -2.66 6.04
N ASN A 60 2.28 -2.46 7.30
CA ASN A 60 2.63 -1.27 8.09
C ASN A 60 2.12 0.06 7.50
N MET A 61 1.10 -0.01 6.62
CA MET A 61 0.31 1.15 6.22
C MET A 61 -0.56 1.60 7.39
N PHE A 62 -0.42 2.86 7.80
CA PHE A 62 -1.17 3.45 8.89
C PHE A 62 -2.35 4.25 8.34
N ILE A 63 -3.57 3.80 8.65
CA ILE A 63 -4.80 4.55 8.40
C ILE A 63 -5.41 4.88 9.74
N ASP A 64 -5.69 6.14 10.00
CA ASP A 64 -6.31 6.54 11.26
C ASP A 64 -7.77 6.06 11.31
N GLU A 65 -8.27 5.78 12.51
CA GLU A 65 -9.67 5.40 12.66
C GLU A 65 -10.61 6.54 12.27
N TYR A 66 -11.76 6.18 11.71
CA TYR A 66 -12.76 7.17 11.36
C TYR A 66 -13.51 7.59 12.63
N LEU A 67 -13.36 8.85 13.05
CA LEU A 67 -13.93 9.39 14.30
C LEU A 67 -15.46 9.28 14.39
N PHE A 68 -16.17 9.24 13.26
CA PHE A 68 -17.62 9.07 13.21
C PHE A 68 -18.04 7.60 12.96
N GLY A 69 -17.08 6.68 13.02
CA GLY A 69 -17.33 5.25 13.02
C GLY A 69 -17.65 4.78 14.44
N ASN A 70 -18.75 4.05 14.58
CA ASN A 70 -19.13 3.36 15.82
C ASN A 70 -18.21 2.13 16.06
N GLN A 71 -18.69 1.16 16.83
CA GLN A 71 -18.04 -0.11 17.23
C GLN A 71 -17.44 -0.97 16.08
N PHE A 72 -17.63 -0.61 14.80
CA PHE A 72 -17.12 -1.29 13.60
C PHE A 72 -15.96 -0.52 12.94
N ASN A 73 -15.03 0.01 13.73
CA ASN A 73 -13.82 0.62 13.19
C ASN A 73 -12.86 -0.42 12.62
N HIS A 74 -12.06 0.00 11.64
CA HIS A 74 -10.99 -0.81 11.08
C HIS A 74 -9.76 -0.74 11.98
N GLN A 75 -8.90 -1.75 11.90
CA GLN A 75 -7.60 -1.70 12.56
C GLN A 75 -6.68 -0.72 11.82
N THR A 76 -6.04 0.18 12.57
CA THR A 76 -5.19 1.24 12.00
C THR A 76 -4.03 0.68 11.19
N ARG A 77 -3.36 -0.36 11.72
CA ARG A 77 -2.29 -1.11 11.05
C ARG A 77 -2.78 -2.49 10.66
N SER A 78 -3.36 -2.59 9.48
CA SER A 78 -3.77 -3.85 8.87
C SER A 78 -3.00 -4.11 7.57
N GLN A 79 -2.79 -5.38 7.27
CA GLN A 79 -2.29 -5.81 5.98
C GLN A 79 -3.40 -5.64 4.93
N ARG A 80 -3.10 -4.98 3.82
CA ARG A 80 -4.09 -4.69 2.78
C ARG A 80 -3.66 -5.30 1.45
N LYS A 81 -4.58 -5.99 0.79
CA LYS A 81 -4.30 -6.68 -0.47
C LYS A 81 -4.15 -5.68 -1.61
N LEU A 82 -3.10 -5.87 -2.41
CA LEU A 82 -2.88 -5.16 -3.65
C LEU A 82 -3.34 -5.99 -4.84
N LEU A 83 -3.94 -5.30 -5.82
CA LEU A 83 -4.50 -5.87 -7.04
C LEU A 83 -3.66 -5.40 -8.22
N LEU A 84 -2.91 -6.31 -8.82
CA LEU A 84 -2.11 -6.10 -10.02
C LEU A 84 -2.40 -7.19 -11.05
N ASN A 85 -1.89 -7.02 -12.27
CA ASN A 85 -1.98 -8.07 -13.27
C ASN A 85 -1.14 -9.29 -12.86
N LYS A 86 -1.62 -10.49 -13.22
CA LYS A 86 -0.95 -11.76 -12.91
C LYS A 86 0.50 -11.81 -13.42
N ASN A 87 0.77 -11.22 -14.58
CA ASN A 87 2.10 -11.18 -15.17
C ASN A 87 3.05 -10.24 -14.40
N GLU A 88 2.53 -9.11 -13.92
CA GLU A 88 3.29 -8.14 -13.10
C GLU A 88 3.66 -8.76 -11.75
N LEU A 89 2.69 -9.42 -11.08
CA LEU A 89 2.94 -10.12 -9.82
C LEU A 89 4.04 -11.17 -9.94
N LYS A 90 4.06 -11.95 -11.04
CA LYS A 90 5.11 -12.93 -11.30
C LYS A 90 6.48 -12.29 -11.52
N LYS A 91 6.54 -11.17 -12.25
CA LYS A 91 7.79 -10.44 -12.49
C LYS A 91 8.35 -9.91 -11.17
N LEU A 92 7.52 -9.20 -10.40
CA LEU A 92 7.88 -8.64 -9.10
C LEU A 92 8.33 -9.71 -8.10
N LEU A 93 7.62 -10.85 -8.03
CA LEU A 93 8.00 -11.95 -7.14
C LEU A 93 9.37 -12.54 -7.49
N LYS A 94 9.71 -12.60 -8.79
CA LYS A 94 11.05 -13.04 -9.24
C LYS A 94 12.12 -12.03 -8.88
N GLU A 95 11.85 -10.74 -9.03
CA GLU A 95 12.77 -9.64 -8.69
C GLU A 95 13.04 -9.60 -7.19
N VAL A 96 11.99 -9.60 -6.35
CA VAL A 96 12.15 -9.62 -4.89
C VAL A 96 13.00 -10.80 -4.42
N ARG A 97 12.79 -12.00 -4.99
CA ARG A 97 13.53 -13.21 -4.60
C ARG A 97 14.98 -13.25 -5.12
N ASN A 98 15.21 -12.80 -6.35
CA ASN A 98 16.52 -13.01 -7.00
C ASN A 98 17.51 -11.87 -6.74
N THR A 99 17.03 -10.63 -6.68
CA THR A 99 17.90 -9.44 -6.63
C THR A 99 17.82 -8.71 -5.28
N GLY A 100 17.00 -9.19 -4.33
CA GLY A 100 16.85 -8.57 -3.00
C GLY A 100 16.21 -7.19 -3.05
N LEU A 101 15.45 -6.90 -4.12
CA LEU A 101 14.75 -5.64 -4.27
C LEU A 101 13.57 -5.56 -3.31
N THR A 102 13.28 -4.35 -2.81
CA THR A 102 12.14 -4.07 -1.94
C THR A 102 11.08 -3.31 -2.70
N ILE A 103 9.81 -3.56 -2.38
CA ILE A 103 8.66 -2.86 -2.96
C ILE A 103 8.10 -1.90 -1.90
N ILE A 104 7.98 -0.62 -2.26
CA ILE A 104 7.56 0.48 -1.37
C ILE A 104 6.43 1.28 -2.02
#